data_AF-A0A953T0U8-F1
#
_entry.id   AF-A0A953T0U8-F1
#
_cell.length_a   1.000
_cell.length_b   1.000
_cell.length_c   1.000
_cell.angle_alpha   90.00
_cell.angle_beta   90.00
_cell.angle_gamma   90.00
#
_symmetry.space_group_name_H-M   'P 1'
#
loop_
_entity.id
_entity.type
_entity.pdbx_description
1 polymer ?
#
loop_
_entity_poly.entity_id
_entity_poly.type
_entity_poly.pdbx_seq_one_letter_code
_entity_poly.pdbx_strand_id
1 'polypeptide(L)' 'MPTRIQNLVTKLTVRIRHAMEGDMGVGFQKKPIVKQVKPNTHCGLRLGGIRPIKGSAVEQELAKLAVG' A
#
# COMPACT_ATOMS: atom_id res chain seq x y z
N MET A 1 11.72 6.45 -19.17
CA MET A 1 10.72 7.32 -19.86
C MET A 1 10.05 8.23 -18.83
N PRO A 2 10.53 9.48 -18.61
CA PRO A 2 9.99 10.41 -17.58
C PRO A 2 8.96 11.42 -18.09
N THR A 3 8.59 11.39 -19.37
CA THR A 3 7.91 12.49 -20.06
C THR A 3 6.40 12.62 -19.78
N ARG A 4 5.73 11.60 -19.23
CA ARG A 4 4.26 11.61 -19.06
C ARG A 4 3.76 12.56 -17.95
N ILE A 5 4.54 12.77 -16.88
CA ILE A 5 4.14 13.65 -15.76
C ILE A 5 4.40 15.12 -16.11
N GLN A 6 5.48 15.41 -16.83
CA GLN A 6 5.83 16.77 -17.25
C GLN A 6 4.75 17.41 -18.12
N ASN A 7 4.06 16.61 -18.94
CA ASN A 7 2.96 17.08 -19.79
C ASN A 7 1.66 17.37 -19.02
N LEU A 8 1.51 16.86 -17.79
CA LEU A 8 0.31 17.07 -16.97
C LEU A 8 0.38 18.37 -16.15
N VAL A 9 1.59 18.80 -15.77
CA VAL A 9 1.83 20.02 -14.99
C VAL A 9 2.36 21.10 -15.94
N THR A 10 1.45 21.71 -16.67
CA THR A 10 1.73 22.56 -17.85
C THR A 10 2.50 23.87 -17.58
N LYS A 11 2.79 24.24 -16.32
CA LYS A 11 3.46 25.52 -15.98
C LYS A 11 4.59 25.43 -14.94
N LEU A 12 5.07 24.23 -14.58
CA LEU A 12 6.11 24.10 -13.55
C LEU A 12 7.34 23.34 -14.06
N THR A 13 8.54 23.91 -13.87
CA THR A 13 9.79 23.18 -14.11
C THR A 13 10.02 22.19 -12.97
N VAL A 14 9.72 20.92 -13.21
CA VAL A 14 9.88 19.86 -12.18
C VAL A 14 11.26 19.22 -12.32
N ARG A 15 12.07 19.27 -11.24
CA ARG A 15 13.31 18.48 -11.12
C ARG A 15 13.06 17.28 -10.22
N ILE A 16 13.32 16.08 -10.74
CA ILE A 16 13.25 14.83 -9.97
C ILE A 16 14.47 14.80 -9.06
N ARG A 17 14.26 14.85 -7.73
CA ARG A 17 15.36 14.68 -6.77
C ARG A 17 15.73 13.21 -6.58
N HIS A 18 14.72 12.34 -6.58
CA HIS A 18 14.89 10.90 -6.40
C HIS A 18 13.69 10.17 -7.00
N ALA A 19 13.93 9.02 -7.61
CA ALA A 19 12.91 8.12 -8.13
C ALA A 19 13.12 6.76 -7.50
N MET A 20 12.05 6.14 -7.02
CA MET A 20 12.07 4.78 -6.51
C MET A 20 11.08 3.94 -7.31
N GLU A 21 11.48 2.71 -7.54
CA GLU A 21 10.59 1.69 -8.07
C GLU A 21 10.11 0.82 -6.91
N GLY A 22 8.81 0.56 -6.87
CA GLY A 22 8.20 -0.32 -5.90
C GLY A 22 7.18 -1.18 -6.61
N ASP A 23 7.22 -2.49 -6.34
CA ASP A 23 6.15 -3.38 -6.77
C ASP A 23 4.92 -3.13 -5.88
N MET A 24 3.86 -2.63 -6.50
CA MET A 24 2.58 -2.56 -5.83
C MET A 24 1.91 -3.91 -6.01
N GLY A 25 1.97 -4.78 -4.99
CA GLY A 25 1.20 -6.03 -4.99
C GLY A 25 -0.29 -5.73 -5.20
N VAL A 26 -0.77 -5.91 -6.43
CA VAL A 26 -2.16 -5.67 -6.84
C VAL A 26 -2.91 -7.00 -6.88
N GLY A 27 -3.87 -7.17 -5.97
CA GLY A 27 -4.77 -8.32 -5.93
C GLY A 27 -6.19 -7.98 -6.39
N PHE A 28 -6.97 -8.99 -6.76
CA PHE A 28 -8.39 -8.82 -7.09
C PHE A 28 -9.22 -8.34 -5.88
N GLN A 29 -8.83 -8.78 -4.67
CA GLN A 29 -9.34 -8.23 -3.42
C GLN A 29 -8.52 -7.01 -2.99
N LYS A 30 -9.20 -5.94 -2.59
CA LYS A 30 -8.58 -4.72 -2.04
C LYS A 30 -8.82 -4.59 -0.53
N LYS A 31 -9.13 -5.70 0.14
CA LYS A 31 -9.31 -5.77 1.59
C LYS A 31 -7.97 -6.15 2.25
N PRO A 32 -7.72 -5.69 3.49
CA PRO A 32 -6.68 -6.26 4.35
C PRO A 32 -6.73 -7.79 4.34
N ILE A 33 -5.59 -8.45 4.28
CA ILE A 33 -5.48 -9.89 4.51
C ILE A 33 -4.72 -10.06 5.81
N VAL A 34 -5.38 -10.59 6.85
CA VAL A 34 -4.71 -11.00 8.09
C VAL A 34 -4.83 -12.51 8.24
N LYS A 35 -3.70 -13.18 8.40
CA LYS A 35 -3.63 -14.65 8.59
C LYS A 35 -2.67 -15.00 9.73
N GLN A 36 -3.05 -16.02 10.50
CA GLN A 36 -2.15 -16.67 11.44
C GLN A 36 -1.17 -17.55 10.66
N VAL A 37 0.13 -17.36 10.88
CA VAL A 37 1.20 -18.12 10.20
C VAL A 37 1.74 -19.21 11.12
N LYS A 38 1.78 -18.94 12.43
CA LYS A 38 2.20 -19.87 13.51
C LYS A 38 1.46 -19.53 14.81
N PRO A 39 1.49 -20.39 15.85
CA PRO A 39 0.98 -20.02 17.17
C PRO A 39 1.53 -18.66 17.61
N ASN A 40 0.66 -17.77 18.06
CA ASN A 40 0.98 -16.39 18.47
C ASN A 40 1.68 -15.51 17.40
N THR A 41 1.68 -15.93 16.13
CA THR A 41 2.30 -15.19 15.02
C THR A 41 1.28 -14.92 13.93
N HIS A 42 0.98 -13.64 13.73
CA HIS A 42 0.03 -13.17 12.71
C HIS A 42 0.76 -12.30 11.68
N CYS A 43 0.39 -12.44 10.41
CA CYS A 43 0.89 -11.60 9.33
C CYS A 43 -0.29 -10.87 8.69
N GLY A 44 -0.17 -9.55 8.60
CA GLY A 44 -1.12 -8.68 7.92
C GLY A 44 -0.50 -8.11 6.64
N LEU A 45 -1.20 -8.25 5.53
CA LEU A 45 -0.78 -7.71 4.24
C LEU A 45 -1.69 -6.56 3.82
N ARG A 46 -1.08 -5.42 3.49
CA ARG A 46 -1.76 -4.26 2.91
C ARG A 46 -1.65 -4.33 1.38
N LEU A 47 -2.78 -4.52 0.71
CA LEU A 47 -2.82 -4.58 -0.75
C LEU A 47 -2.89 -3.17 -1.37
N GLY A 48 -2.10 -2.94 -2.41
CA GLY A 48 -2.08 -1.70 -3.18
C GLY A 48 -3.17 -1.67 -4.26
N GLY A 49 -3.62 -0.48 -4.65
CA GLY A 49 -4.58 -0.30 -5.74
C GLY A 49 -5.60 0.80 -5.46
N ILE A 50 -6.07 1.47 -6.53
CA ILE A 50 -6.94 2.66 -6.48
C ILE A 50 -8.27 2.31 -5.79
N ARG A 51 -8.35 2.61 -4.49
CA ARG A 51 -9.54 2.79 -3.63
C ARG A 51 -9.05 3.53 -2.36
N PRO A 52 -9.93 4.21 -1.60
CA PRO A 52 -9.56 4.78 -0.32
C PRO A 52 -9.20 3.67 0.66
N ILE A 53 -7.91 3.46 0.86
CA ILE A 53 -7.37 2.49 1.81
C ILE A 53 -7.33 3.19 3.17
N LYS A 54 -8.19 2.77 4.11
CA LYS A 54 -7.98 3.08 5.53
C LYS A 54 -6.71 2.35 5.96
N GLY A 55 -5.59 3.07 6.07
CA GLY A 55 -4.30 2.51 6.46
C GLY A 55 -4.37 1.70 7.76
N SER A 56 -5.26 2.08 8.67
CA SER A 56 -5.48 1.43 9.95
C SER A 56 -6.26 0.11 9.90
N ALA A 57 -6.82 -0.29 8.77
CA ALA A 57 -7.72 -1.46 8.74
C ALA A 57 -6.96 -2.77 9.00
N VAL A 58 -5.75 -2.92 8.44
CA VAL A 58 -4.86 -4.07 8.69
C VAL A 58 -4.42 -4.08 10.16
N GLU A 59 -4.05 -2.92 10.69
CA GLU A 59 -3.59 -2.74 12.07
C GLU A 59 -4.69 -3.06 13.09
N GLN A 60 -5.93 -2.63 12.84
CA GLN A 60 -7.08 -2.93 13.69
C GLN A 60 -7.40 -4.43 13.72
N GLU A 61 -7.30 -5.13 12.58
CA GLU A 61 -7.51 -6.57 12.54
C GLU A 61 -6.40 -7.34 13.27
N LEU A 62 -5.13 -6.93 13.10
CA LEU A 62 -4.01 -7.49 13.86
C LEU A 62 -4.16 -7.23 15.37
N ALA A 63 -4.54 -6.02 15.79
CA ALA A 63 -4.70 -5.67 17.19
C ALA A 63 -5.77 -6.52 17.89
N LYS A 64 -6.88 -6.83 17.20
CA LYS A 64 -7.92 -7.73 17.72
C LYS A 64 -7.41 -9.16 17.97
N LEU A 65 -6.44 -9.61 17.19
CA LEU A 65 -5.85 -10.95 17.30
C LEU A 65 -4.68 -10.99 18.31
N ALA A 66 -4.14 -9.85 18.70
CA ALA A 66 -3.02 -9.75 19.66
C ALA A 66 -3.49 -9.64 21.13
N VAL A 67 -4.76 -9.31 21.37
CA VAL A 67 -5.32 -9.05 22.71
C VAL A 67 -6.22 -10.22 23.20
N GLY A 68 -6.15 -11.39 22.54
CA GLY A 68 -6.91 -12.59 22.87
C GLY A 68 -6.03 -13.72 23.37
#